data_AF-A0A6G5R4V8-F1
#
_entry.id   AF-A0A6G5R4V8-F1
#
_cell.length_a   1.000
_cell.length_b   1.000
_cell.length_c   1.000
_cell.angle_alpha   90.00
_cell.angle_beta   90.00
_cell.angle_gamma   90.00
#
_symmetry.space_group_name_H-M   'P 1'
#
loop_
_entity.id
_entity.type
_entity.pdbx_description
1 polymer ?
#
loop_
_entity_poly.entity_id
_entity_poly.type
_entity_poly.pdbx_seq_one_letter_code
_entity_poly.pdbx_strand_id
1 'polypeptide(L)'
;MTNEKFIEQVSTLAKFLKTHCNDKHLDEAKKEIGIDLFYKGENLNFMVSTTLCKECEELFRYTHQRLLECSHEIKPSCRKCPHPCYERDRWKQMAKIMRYSGIKLGLIKIKNLLKF
;
A
#
# COMPACT_ATOMS: atom_id res chain seq x y z
N MET A 1 -6.62 -3.77 -13.77
CA MET A 1 -7.02 -2.36 -13.52
C MET A 1 -6.36 -1.42 -14.52
N THR A 2 -6.86 -0.18 -14.64
CA THR A 2 -6.30 0.89 -15.50
C THR A 2 -4.99 1.44 -14.93
N ASN A 3 -4.23 2.18 -15.74
CA ASN A 3 -2.96 2.78 -15.35
C ASN A 3 -3.16 3.83 -14.24
N GLU A 4 -4.19 4.66 -14.33
CA GLU A 4 -4.53 5.68 -13.32
C GLU A 4 -4.84 5.02 -11.98
N LYS A 5 -5.59 3.92 -11.99
CA LYS A 5 -5.92 3.20 -10.75
C LYS A 5 -4.70 2.54 -10.14
N PHE A 6 -3.78 2.05 -10.96
CA PHE A 6 -2.52 1.51 -10.49
C PHE A 6 -1.68 2.61 -9.80
N ILE A 7 -1.51 3.76 -10.45
CA ILE A 7 -0.82 4.93 -9.89
C ILE A 7 -1.43 5.34 -8.54
N GLU A 8 -2.77 5.45 -8.48
CA GLU A 8 -3.50 5.78 -7.26
C GLU A 8 -3.23 4.77 -6.14
N GLN A 9 -3.23 3.47 -6.44
CA GLN A 9 -3.00 2.42 -5.46
C GLN A 9 -1.56 2.45 -4.91
N VAL A 10 -0.55 2.61 -5.77
CA VAL A 10 0.85 2.69 -5.33
C VAL A 10 1.12 3.98 -4.55
N SER A 11 0.53 5.10 -4.96
CA SER A 11 0.64 6.37 -4.24
C SER A 11 -0.03 6.31 -2.86
N THR A 12 -1.21 5.70 -2.79
CA THR A 12 -1.94 5.46 -1.52
C THR A 12 -1.13 4.56 -0.60
N LEU A 13 -0.55 3.48 -1.13
CA LEU A 13 0.33 2.58 -0.40
C LEU A 13 1.50 3.35 0.23
N ALA A 14 2.23 4.14 -0.56
CA ALA A 14 3.36 4.95 -0.10
C ALA A 14 2.94 5.91 1.02
N LYS A 15 1.82 6.63 0.84
CA LYS A 15 1.27 7.56 1.82
C LYS A 15 0.91 6.86 3.13
N PHE A 16 0.23 5.72 3.05
CA PHE A 16 -0.25 5.00 4.23
C PHE A 16 0.89 4.38 5.03
N LEU A 17 1.90 3.83 4.35
CA LEU A 17 3.10 3.33 5.01
C LEU A 17 3.88 4.47 5.66
N LYS A 18 4.00 5.63 5.01
CA LYS A 18 4.64 6.81 5.59
C LYS A 18 3.94 7.28 6.86
N THR A 19 2.61 7.39 6.81
CA THR A 19 1.81 7.77 7.99
C THR A 19 2.02 6.80 9.15
N HIS A 20 2.00 5.50 8.89
CA HIS A 20 2.22 4.51 9.93
C HIS A 20 3.66 4.53 10.47
N CYS A 21 4.65 4.55 9.58
CA CYS A 21 6.06 4.57 9.91
C CYS A 21 6.41 5.78 10.79
N ASN A 22 5.95 6.97 10.42
CA ASN A 22 6.20 8.18 11.20
C ASN A 22 5.57 8.14 12.59
N ASP A 23 4.37 7.57 12.73
CA ASP A 23 3.65 7.57 14.00
C ASP A 23 4.05 6.41 14.93
N LYS A 24 4.57 5.30 14.38
CA LYS A 24 4.83 4.06 15.14
C LYS A 24 6.29 3.70 15.26
N HIS A 25 7.13 4.14 14.32
CA HIS A 25 8.56 3.79 14.26
C HIS A 25 9.39 5.08 14.38
N LEU A 26 9.21 5.81 15.49
CA LEU A 26 9.83 7.13 15.70
C LEU A 26 11.35 7.06 15.69
N ASP A 27 11.91 6.09 16.41
CA ASP A 27 13.36 5.94 16.64
C ASP A 27 14.08 5.19 15.50
N GLU A 28 13.34 4.66 14.54
CA GLU A 28 13.90 3.98 13.38
C GLU A 28 14.47 4.96 12.37
N ALA A 29 15.67 4.66 11.86
CA ALA A 29 16.28 5.40 10.76
C ALA A 29 15.42 5.27 9.48
N LYS A 30 15.17 6.40 8.82
CA LYS A 30 14.33 6.46 7.62
C LYS A 30 15.14 6.93 6.44
N LYS A 31 14.86 6.36 5.27
CA LYS A 31 15.49 6.73 4.01
C LYS A 31 14.43 7.11 3.00
N GLU A 32 14.79 8.05 2.13
CA GLU A 32 13.98 8.33 0.95
C GLU A 32 14.12 7.19 -0.05
N ILE A 33 12.98 6.74 -0.56
CA ILE A 33 12.87 5.78 -1.64
C ILE A 33 12.03 6.40 -2.74
N GLY A 34 12.41 6.16 -3.98
CA GLY A 34 11.67 6.55 -5.18
C GLY A 34 11.56 5.36 -6.12
N ILE A 35 10.40 5.18 -6.73
CA ILE A 35 10.22 4.23 -7.83
C ILE A 35 9.52 4.91 -9.00
N ASP A 36 10.08 4.72 -10.20
CA ASP A 36 9.37 4.97 -11.43
C ASP A 36 8.34 3.86 -11.66
N LEU A 37 7.12 4.23 -12.03
CA LEU A 37 6.05 3.27 -12.21
C LEU A 37 6.06 2.70 -13.62
N PHE A 38 6.27 1.38 -13.68
CA PHE A 38 6.07 0.57 -14.85
C PHE A 38 4.91 -0.38 -14.61
N TYR A 39 3.96 -0.47 -15.53
CA TYR A 39 2.82 -1.36 -15.39
C TYR A 39 2.41 -1.92 -16.74
N LYS A 40 2.18 -3.24 -16.81
CA LYS A 40 1.83 -3.96 -18.05
C LYS A 40 2.79 -3.70 -19.22
N GLY A 41 4.07 -3.49 -18.92
CA GLY A 41 5.12 -3.23 -19.92
C GLY A 41 5.24 -1.76 -20.36
N GLU A 42 4.42 -0.86 -19.82
CA GLU A 42 4.46 0.56 -20.15
C GLU A 42 5.14 1.38 -19.04
N ASN A 43 5.95 2.36 -19.43
CA ASN A 43 6.41 3.40 -18.52
C ASN A 43 5.29 4.43 -18.34
N LEU A 44 4.84 4.64 -17.10
CA LEU A 44 3.75 5.55 -16.80
C LEU A 44 4.20 7.01 -16.68
N ASN A 45 5.50 7.30 -16.84
CA ASN A 45 6.12 8.62 -16.65
C ASN A 45 5.73 9.26 -15.32
N PHE A 46 5.60 8.43 -14.29
CA PHE A 46 5.17 8.83 -12.97
C PHE A 46 6.08 8.20 -11.92
N MET A 47 6.61 9.03 -11.03
CA MET A 47 7.44 8.58 -9.92
C MET A 47 6.67 8.69 -8.61
N VAL A 48 6.76 7.65 -7.79
CA VAL A 48 6.28 7.68 -6.39
C VAL A 48 7.49 7.69 -5.47
N SER A 49 7.61 8.73 -4.65
CA SER A 49 8.61 8.80 -3.60
C SER A 49 8.01 8.86 -2.20
N THR A 50 8.74 8.32 -1.22
CA THR A 50 8.35 8.33 0.19
C THR A 50 9.56 8.13 1.10
N THR A 51 9.41 8.41 2.39
CA THR A 51 10.47 8.26 3.38
C THR A 51 10.03 7.21 4.38
N LEU A 52 10.73 6.07 4.45
CA LEU A 52 10.34 4.91 5.25
C LEU A 52 11.53 4.34 6.02
N CYS A 53 11.26 3.69 7.15
CA CYS A 53 12.22 2.78 7.76
C CYS A 53 12.34 1.48 6.95
N LYS A 54 13.37 0.69 7.24
CA LYS A 54 13.68 -0.56 6.53
C LYS A 54 12.48 -1.51 6.46
N GLU A 55 11.80 -1.77 7.58
CA GLU A 55 10.64 -2.66 7.63
C GLU A 55 9.49 -2.19 6.71
N CYS A 56 9.18 -0.89 6.76
CA CYS A 56 8.11 -0.32 5.95
C CYS A 56 8.48 -0.26 4.47
N GLU A 57 9.76 -0.06 4.13
CA GLU A 57 10.26 -0.16 2.76
C GLU A 57 10.10 -1.59 2.21
N GLU A 58 10.48 -2.61 2.98
CA GLU A 58 10.32 -4.02 2.57
C GLU A 58 8.85 -4.35 2.30
N LEU A 59 7.94 -3.87 3.15
CA LEU A 59 6.51 -4.05 2.95
C LEU A 59 5.96 -3.25 1.75
N PHE A 60 6.49 -2.05 1.50
CA PHE A 60 6.18 -1.25 0.30
C PHE A 60 6.54 -2.03 -0.97
N ARG A 61 7.77 -2.52 -1.07
CA ARG A 61 8.28 -3.27 -2.23
C ARG A 61 7.48 -4.55 -2.45
N TYR A 62 7.22 -5.30 -1.38
CA TYR A 62 6.38 -6.50 -1.44
C TYR A 62 4.98 -6.18 -1.98
N THR A 63 4.32 -5.18 -1.41
CA THR A 63 2.95 -4.82 -1.80
C THR A 63 2.90 -4.30 -3.23
N HIS A 64 3.87 -3.49 -3.63
CA HIS A 64 4.02 -3.00 -5.01
C HIS A 64 4.14 -4.18 -5.99
N GLN A 65 4.98 -5.17 -5.69
CA GLN A 65 5.10 -6.38 -6.51
C GLN A 65 3.75 -7.13 -6.63
N ARG A 66 2.99 -7.28 -5.54
CA ARG A 66 1.67 -7.92 -5.59
C ARG A 66 0.63 -7.13 -6.38
N LEU A 67 0.79 -5.81 -6.52
CA LEU A 67 -0.04 -4.99 -7.40
C LEU A 67 0.32 -5.21 -8.87
N LEU A 68 1.62 -5.32 -9.19
CA LEU A 68 2.12 -5.61 -10.55
C LEU A 68 1.63 -6.98 -11.04
N GLU A 69 1.70 -8.00 -10.18
CA GLU A 69 1.34 -9.38 -10.51
C GLU A 69 -0.17 -9.68 -10.43
N CYS A 70 -1.01 -8.66 -10.15
CA CYS A 70 -2.43 -8.87 -9.95
C CYS A 70 -3.12 -9.31 -11.26
N SER A 71 -3.52 -10.58 -11.34
CA SER A 71 -4.16 -11.18 -12.53
C SER A 71 -5.59 -10.70 -12.80
N HIS A 72 -6.22 -10.02 -11.85
CA HIS A 72 -7.59 -9.52 -12.01
C HIS A 72 -7.67 -8.33 -12.97
N GLU A 73 -8.51 -8.45 -13.99
CA GLU A 73 -8.89 -7.35 -14.87
C GLU A 73 -9.55 -6.22 -14.06
N ILE A 74 -10.62 -6.54 -13.34
CA ILE A 74 -11.24 -5.68 -12.32
C ILE A 74 -10.76 -6.17 -10.95
N LYS A 75 -9.84 -5.42 -10.34
CA LYS A 75 -9.25 -5.79 -9.06
C LYS A 75 -10.26 -5.64 -7.92
N PRO A 76 -10.63 -6.72 -7.20
CA PRO A 76 -11.43 -6.59 -5.98
C PRO A 76 -10.58 -6.03 -4.84
N SER A 77 -11.22 -5.63 -3.74
CA SER A 77 -10.48 -5.36 -2.50
C SER A 77 -9.71 -6.61 -2.08
N CYS A 78 -8.46 -6.47 -1.61
CA CYS A 78 -7.65 -7.63 -1.20
C CYS A 78 -8.34 -8.49 -0.13
N ARG A 79 -9.18 -7.90 0.75
CA ARG A 79 -9.98 -8.62 1.76
C ARG A 79 -11.02 -9.58 1.17
N LYS A 80 -11.54 -9.28 -0.03
CA LYS A 80 -12.57 -10.07 -0.72
C LYS A 80 -12.04 -10.71 -2.00
N CYS A 81 -10.72 -10.84 -2.12
CA CYS A 81 -10.10 -11.41 -3.30
C CYS A 81 -10.39 -12.91 -3.36
N PRO A 82 -10.91 -13.45 -4.48
CA PRO A 82 -11.14 -14.89 -4.62
C PRO A 82 -9.82 -15.68 -4.71
N HIS A 83 -8.74 -15.01 -5.16
CA HIS A 83 -7.39 -15.58 -5.24
C HIS A 83 -6.41 -14.69 -4.46
N PRO A 84 -6.34 -14.81 -3.13
CA PRO A 84 -5.44 -13.99 -2.32
C PRO A 84 -3.97 -14.29 -2.64
N CYS A 85 -3.22 -13.26 -3.05
CA CYS A 85 -1.80 -13.38 -3.40
C CYS A 85 -0.83 -12.99 -2.27
N TYR A 86 -1.36 -12.51 -1.13
CA TYR A 86 -0.54 -12.11 0.01
C TYR A 86 -0.19 -13.30 0.90
N GLU A 87 1.04 -13.30 1.38
CA GLU A 87 1.45 -14.08 2.54
C GLU A 87 0.65 -13.64 3.76
N ARG A 88 0.24 -14.60 4.57
CA ARG A 88 -0.71 -14.38 5.67
C ARG A 88 -0.25 -13.30 6.64
N ASP A 89 1.02 -13.29 7.03
CA ASP A 89 1.53 -12.34 8.02
C ASP A 89 1.74 -10.95 7.43
N ARG A 90 2.21 -10.86 6.18
CA ARG A 90 2.27 -9.60 5.43
C ARG A 90 0.89 -9.00 5.23
N TRP A 91 -0.13 -9.83 4.98
CA TRP A 91 -1.52 -9.38 4.89
C TRP A 91 -2.01 -8.77 6.19
N LYS A 92 -1.76 -9.43 7.34
CA LYS A 92 -2.16 -8.92 8.66
C LYS A 92 -1.48 -7.57 8.95
N GLN A 93 -0.18 -7.47 8.68
CA GLN A 93 0.60 -6.26 8.85
C GLN A 93 0.03 -5.12 7.99
N MET A 94 -0.15 -5.37 6.69
CA MET A 94 -0.68 -4.40 5.74
C MET A 94 -2.12 -3.99 6.07
N ALA A 95 -2.98 -4.92 6.51
CA ALA A 95 -4.35 -4.62 6.92
C ALA A 95 -4.40 -3.71 8.16
N LYS A 96 -3.51 -3.93 9.14
CA LYS A 96 -3.38 -3.06 10.32
C LYS A 96 -2.98 -1.65 9.91
N ILE A 97 -1.99 -1.52 9.03
CA ILE A 97 -1.52 -0.23 8.49
C ILE A 97 -2.63 0.46 7.70
N MET A 98 -3.32 -0.26 6.82
CA MET A 98 -4.42 0.26 6.00
C MET A 98 -5.55 0.84 6.86
N ARG A 99 -5.97 0.10 7.90
CA ARG A 99 -6.96 0.57 8.86
C ARG A 99 -6.47 1.80 9.63
N TYR A 100 -5.26 1.73 10.19
CA TYR A 100 -4.69 2.81 10.97
C TYR A 100 -4.58 4.11 10.18
N SER A 101 -3.90 4.05 9.04
CA SER A 101 -3.64 5.22 8.19
C SER A 101 -4.93 5.74 7.56
N GLY A 102 -5.87 4.87 7.20
CA GLY A 102 -7.19 5.28 6.72
C GLY A 102 -7.99 6.09 7.76
N ILE A 103 -7.94 5.72 9.04
CA ILE A 103 -8.55 6.51 10.13
C ILE A 103 -7.79 7.83 10.31
N LYS A 104 -6.46 7.77 10.40
CA LYS A 104 -5.61 8.93 10.65
C LYS A 104 -5.76 10.01 9.57
N LEU A 105 -5.95 9.59 8.32
CA LEU A 105 -6.17 10.46 7.17
C LEU A 105 -7.66 10.84 6.97
N GLY A 106 -8.57 10.42 7.84
CA GLY A 106 -10.00 10.74 7.76
C GLY A 106 -10.75 10.05 6.61
N LEU A 107 -10.16 9.00 6.01
CA LEU A 107 -10.72 8.28 4.85
C LEU A 107 -11.74 7.21 5.25
N ILE A 108 -11.80 6.85 6.54
CA ILE A 108 -12.74 5.86 7.08
C ILE A 108 -13.70 6.56 8.05
N LYS A 109 -15.01 6.47 7.79
CA LYS A 109 -16.04 6.91 8.74
C LYS A 109 -15.99 6.01 9.99
N ILE A 110 -15.88 6.61 11.18
CA ILE A 110 -15.76 5.91 12.48
C ILE A 110 -16.88 4.87 12.69
N LYS A 111 -18.11 5.14 12.23
CA LYS A 111 -19.25 4.21 12.30
C LYS A 111 -19.02 2.86 11.59
N ASN A 112 -18.13 2.82 10.59
CA ASN A 112 -17.78 1.59 9.86
C ASN A 112 -16.71 0.75 10.57
N LEU A 113 -16.11 1.26 11.66
CA LEU A 113 -15.04 0.60 12.40
C LEU A 113 -15.53 -0.37 13.48
N LEU A 114 -16.78 -0.23 13.90
CA LEU A 114 -17.45 -1.00 14.96
C LEU A 114 -18.37 -2.10 14.41
N LYS A 115 -18.41 -2.27 13.08
CA LYS A 115 -19.10 -3.39 12.44
C LYS A 115 -18.11 -4.55 12.34
N PHE A 116 -18.17 -5.42 13.35
CA PHE A 116 -17.44 -6.70 13.38
C PHE A 116 -18.05 -7.67 12.36
#